data_AF-A0AAN6BKG8-F1
#
_entry.id   AF-A0AAN6BKG8-F1
#
_cell.length_a   1.000
_cell.length_b   1.000
_cell.length_c   1.000
_cell.angle_alpha   90.00
_cell.angle_beta   90.00
_cell.angle_gamma   90.00
#
_symmetry.space_group_name_H-M   'P 1'
#
loop_
_entity.id
_entity.type
_entity.pdbx_description
1 polymer ?
#
loop_
_entity_poly.entity_id
_entity_poly.type
_entity_poly.pdbx_seq_one_letter_code
_entity_poly.pdbx_strand_id
1 'polypeptide(L)' 'MGVTFDKCDTRPAHIDAILNGLDRYNPETTTVFQDYVAQQCEERTFDCYANLALLKLPYTSDTDKM' A
#
# COMPACT_ATOMS: atom_id res chain seq x y z
N MET A 1 14.20 -20.63 3.39
CA MET A 1 13.87 -19.60 4.40
C MET A 1 13.04 -18.57 3.65
N GLY A 2 11.70 -18.68 3.74
CA GLY A 2 10.80 -17.87 2.91
C GLY A 2 10.91 -16.41 3.34
N VAL A 3 11.34 -15.53 2.44
CA VAL A 3 11.25 -14.09 2.66
C VAL A 3 9.76 -13.77 2.82
N THR A 4 9.37 -13.47 4.06
CA THR A 4 8.03 -13.07 4.41
C THR A 4 7.81 -11.70 3.79
N PHE A 5 7.12 -11.66 2.65
CA PHE A 5 6.86 -10.44 1.87
C PHE A 5 6.09 -9.36 2.67
N ASP A 6 5.62 -9.68 3.89
CA ASP A 6 4.93 -8.77 4.81
C ASP A 6 5.86 -7.79 5.54
N LYS A 7 7.16 -8.10 5.69
CA LYS A 7 8.08 -7.26 6.48
C LYS A 7 8.92 -6.33 5.61
N CYS A 8 8.70 -5.04 5.81
CA CYS A 8 9.56 -3.96 5.33
C CYS A 8 10.03 -3.15 6.54
N ASP A 9 11.32 -3.22 6.88
CA ASP A 9 11.88 -2.53 8.07
C ASP A 9 11.84 -1.00 7.93
N THR A 10 11.73 -0.49 6.71
CA THR A 10 11.58 0.94 6.42
C THR A 10 10.12 1.39 6.38
N ARG A 11 9.16 0.48 6.63
CA ARG A 11 7.72 0.83 6.63
C ARG A 11 7.40 1.70 7.83
N PRO A 12 6.85 2.92 7.61
CA PRO A 12 6.38 3.74 8.70
C PRO A 12 5.19 3.10 9.43
N ALA A 13 5.09 3.31 10.74
CA ALA A 13 3.99 2.77 11.55
C ALA A 13 2.59 3.19 11.06
N HIS A 14 2.45 4.38 10.48
CA HIS A 14 1.17 4.85 9.92
C HIS A 14 0.76 4.06 8.66
N ILE A 15 1.73 3.65 7.83
CA ILE A 15 1.49 2.81 6.63
C ILE A 15 1.05 1.41 7.07
N ASP A 16 1.69 0.86 8.10
CA ASP A 16 1.32 -0.45 8.65
C ASP A 16 -0.10 -0.45 9.27
N ALA A 17 -0.49 0.64 9.93
CA ALA A 17 -1.85 0.83 10.44
C ALA A 17 -2.89 0.91 9.30
N ILE A 18 -2.60 1.63 8.21
CA ILE A 18 -3.49 1.72 7.04
C ILE A 18 -3.65 0.35 6.37
N LEU A 19 -2.55 -0.39 6.20
CA LEU A 19 -2.52 -1.72 5.58
C LEU A 19 -3.35 -2.77 6.33
N ASN A 20 -3.16 -2.83 7.64
CA ASN A 20 -3.85 -3.79 8.51
C ASN A 20 -5.25 -3.31 8.93
N GLY A 21 -5.55 -2.03 8.75
CA GLY A 21 -6.80 -1.39 9.14
C GLY A 21 -7.86 -1.35 8.04
N LEU A 22 -9.05 -0.88 8.44
CA LEU A 22 -10.13 -0.52 7.50
C LEU A 22 -9.83 0.78 6.75
N ASP A 23 -8.85 1.55 7.22
CA ASP A 23 -8.45 2.84 6.65
C ASP A 23 -7.93 2.70 5.20
N ARG A 24 -7.52 1.52 4.75
CA ARG A 24 -7.22 1.28 3.32
C ARG A 24 -8.39 1.53 2.36
N TYR A 25 -9.63 1.57 2.88
CA TYR A 25 -10.83 1.88 2.10
C TYR A 25 -11.24 3.35 2.22
N ASN A 26 -10.61 4.12 3.11
CA ASN A 26 -10.85 5.55 3.23
C ASN A 26 -10.04 6.27 2.13
N PRO A 27 -10.68 7.09 1.27
CA PRO A 27 -10.01 7.80 0.20
C PRO A 27 -8.89 8.73 0.69
N GLU A 28 -9.03 9.34 1.87
CA GLU A 28 -8.00 10.25 2.40
C GLU A 28 -6.68 9.54 2.70
N THR A 29 -6.75 8.38 3.36
CA THR A 29 -5.61 7.53 3.71
C THR A 29 -5.09 6.74 2.51
N THR A 30 -5.94 6.49 1.50
CA THR A 30 -5.51 5.89 0.23
C THR A 30 -4.57 6.83 -0.53
N THR A 31 -4.81 8.14 -0.53
CA THR A 31 -3.89 9.12 -1.15
C THR A 31 -2.52 9.11 -0.45
N VAL A 32 -2.50 9.11 0.89
CA VAL A 32 -1.24 9.00 1.66
C VAL A 32 -0.47 7.73 1.28
N PHE A 33 -1.18 6.63 1.05
CA PHE A 33 -0.60 5.36 0.67
C PHE A 33 -0.03 5.37 -0.76
N GLN A 34 -0.69 6.05 -1.69
CA GLN A 34 -0.18 6.27 -3.05
C GLN A 34 1.11 7.11 -3.03
N ASP A 35 1.13 8.17 -2.24
CA ASP A 35 2.31 9.03 -2.08
C ASP A 35 3.50 8.24 -1.50
N TYR A 36 3.25 7.35 -0.52
CA TYR A 36 4.28 6.47 0.02
C TYR A 36 4.87 5.53 -1.05
N VAL A 37 4.04 4.94 -1.90
CA VAL A 37 4.50 4.09 -3.02
C VAL A 37 5.30 4.89 -4.05
N ALA A 38 4.92 6.14 -4.31
CA ALA A 38 5.68 7.03 -5.18
C ALA A 38 7.06 7.37 -4.57
N GLN A 39 7.11 7.69 -3.28
CA GLN A 39 8.34 7.99 -2.54
C GLN A 39 9.33 6.82 -2.54
N GLN A 40 8.84 5.57 -2.50
CA GLN A 40 9.71 4.39 -2.62
C GLN A 40 10.54 4.39 -3.91
N CYS A 41 9.99 4.89 -5.01
CA CYS A 41 10.71 5.00 -6.29
C CYS A 41 11.85 6.02 -6.22
N GLU A 42 11.64 7.12 -5.48
CA GLU A 42 12.63 8.18 -5.31
C GLU A 42 13.75 7.77 -4.35
N GLU A 43 13.38 7.13 -3.23
CA GLU A 43 14.31 6.71 -2.18
C GLU A 43 15.01 5.37 -2.47
N ARG A 44 14.62 4.69 -3.57
CA ARG A 44 15.06 3.33 -3.92
C ARG A 44 14.78 2.33 -2.79
N THR A 45 13.70 2.54 -2.07
CA THR A 45 13.16 1.58 -1.09
C THR A 45 12.12 0.70 -1.77
N PHE A 46 11.82 -0.46 -1.18
CA PHE A 46 10.90 -1.41 -1.80
C PHE A 46 10.05 -2.10 -0.74
N ASP A 47 8.75 -1.84 -0.81
CA ASP A 47 7.73 -2.47 0.01
C ASP A 47 6.72 -3.19 -0.88
N CYS A 48 6.99 -4.47 -1.12
CA CYS A 48 6.16 -5.35 -1.93
C CYS A 48 4.74 -5.50 -1.37
N TYR A 49 4.56 -5.53 -0.05
CA TYR A 49 3.24 -5.66 0.55
C TYR A 49 2.42 -4.39 0.33
N ALA A 50 3.04 -3.22 0.47
CA ALA A 50 2.35 -1.96 0.22
C ALA A 50 1.93 -1.83 -1.26
N ASN A 51 2.83 -2.15 -2.18
CA ASN A 51 2.55 -2.12 -3.62
C ASN A 51 1.41 -3.08 -4.00
N LEU A 52 1.37 -4.29 -3.43
CA LEU A 52 0.29 -5.25 -3.65
C LEU A 52 -1.05 -4.76 -3.10
N ALA A 53 -1.06 -4.16 -1.91
CA ALA A 53 -2.28 -3.62 -1.33
C ALA A 53 -2.85 -2.49 -2.18
N LEU A 54 -2.00 -1.62 -2.71
CA LEU A 54 -2.44 -0.56 -3.62
C LEU A 54 -3.01 -1.14 -4.91
N LEU A 55 -2.40 -2.16 -5.51
CA LEU A 55 -2.92 -2.82 -6.73
C LEU A 55 -4.23 -3.58 -6.50
N LYS A 56 -4.53 -3.96 -5.27
CA LYS A 56 -5.77 -4.68 -4.91
C LYS A 56 -6.98 -3.75 -4.81
N LEU A 57 -6.79 -2.46 -4.54
CA LEU A 57 -7.85 -1.44 -4.47
C LEU A 57 -8.48 -1.08 -5.84
N PRO A 58 -7.73 -0.78 -6.93
CA PRO A 58 -8.30 -0.34 -8.20
C PRO A 58 -9.20 -1.39 -8.84
N TYR A 59 -8.92 -2.68 -8.66
CA TYR A 59 -9.76 -3.77 -9.20
C TYR A 59 -11.19 -3.79 -8.63
N THR A 60 -11.45 -3.12 -7.50
CA THR A 60 -12.78 -3.08 -6.87
C THR A 60 -13.64 -1.92 -7.36
N SER A 61 -13.04 -0.90 -7.99
CA SER A 61 -13.75 0.27 -8.51
C SER A 61 -14.05 0.19 -10.01
N ASP A 62 -13.33 -0.63 -10.77
CA ASP A 62 -13.55 -0.79 -12.22
C ASP A 62 -14.75 -1.70 -12.58
N THR A 63 -15.34 -2.44 -11.63
CA THR A 63 -16.59 -3.19 -11.87
C THR A 63 -17.85 -2.32 -11.97
N ASP A 64 -17.74 -0.99 -11.79
CA ASP A 64 -18.85 -0.05 -11.99
C ASP A 64 -18.87 0.60 -13.39
N LYS A 65 -17.91 0.24 -14.27
CA LYS A 65 -17.78 0.83 -15.63
C LYS A 65 -18.07 -0.14 -16.79
N MET A 66 -18.71 -1.29 -16.56
CA MET A 66 -19.21 -2.17 -17.64
C MET A 66 -20.71 -2.38 -17.55
#